data_AF-A0A2D6SUF3-F1
#
_entry.id   AF-A0A2D6SUF3-F1
#
_cell.length_a   1.000
_cell.length_b   1.000
_cell.length_c   1.000
_cell.angle_alpha   90.00
_cell.angle_beta   90.00
_cell.angle_gamma   90.00
#
_symmetry.space_group_name_H-M   'P 1'
#
loop_
_entity.id
_entity.type
_entity.pdbx_description
1 polymer ?
#
loop_
_entity_poly.entity_id
_entity_poly.type
_entity_poly.pdbx_seq_one_letter_code
_entity_poly.pdbx_strand_id
1 'polypeptide(L)'
;MPAALRRPPAELKTCFRPFYKLISENERYLTQTVYEQYGLERRDPAKVNIAIRHDVDVAFDRVLTLAEYEHDIGIRASYYFLTDTAPYRLWDSDVPRRLIELGHEVGLHSDHRYEEVALGRDGLARLREDVARLSELCGRPIRGVVWHGGKHLRPVQAHNYELYESLTAGELGLEYHDAALYHEGTRKWRCSHLLTDG
;
A
#
# COMPACT_ATOMS: atom_id res chain seq x y z
N MET A 1 -4.54 -3.56 -32.94
CA MET A 1 -5.23 -2.32 -32.54
C MET A 1 -5.10 -2.23 -31.03
N PRO A 2 -4.44 -1.21 -30.45
CA PRO A 2 -4.50 -1.02 -29.01
C PRO A 2 -5.97 -0.78 -28.65
N ALA A 3 -6.50 -1.50 -27.68
CA ALA A 3 -7.85 -1.24 -27.18
C ALA A 3 -7.93 0.24 -26.79
N ALA A 4 -8.98 0.93 -27.23
CA ALA A 4 -9.17 2.33 -26.84
C ALA A 4 -9.21 2.40 -25.31
N LEU A 5 -8.24 3.10 -24.72
CA LEU A 5 -8.08 3.24 -23.28
C LEU A 5 -9.41 3.67 -22.65
N ARG A 6 -9.86 2.92 -21.65
CA ARG A 6 -11.09 3.22 -20.91
C ARG A 6 -10.96 4.61 -20.31
N ARG A 7 -12.02 5.41 -20.33
CA ARG A 7 -11.98 6.74 -19.69
C ARG A 7 -11.80 6.57 -18.18
N PRO A 8 -11.01 7.43 -17.51
CA PRO A 8 -10.87 7.37 -16.07
C PRO A 8 -12.22 7.54 -15.37
N PRO A 9 -12.52 6.77 -14.30
CA PRO A 9 -13.74 6.90 -13.51
C PRO A 9 -14.03 8.34 -13.10
N ALA A 10 -15.31 8.72 -13.06
CA ALA A 10 -15.78 10.06 -12.72
C ALA A 10 -15.28 10.51 -11.34
N GLU A 11 -15.16 9.55 -10.41
CA GLU A 11 -14.80 9.79 -9.01
C GLU A 11 -13.29 9.94 -8.76
N LEU A 12 -12.43 9.64 -9.75
CA LEU A 12 -11.00 9.93 -9.62
C LEU A 12 -10.78 11.44 -9.59
N LYS A 13 -10.09 11.93 -8.55
CA LYS A 13 -9.74 13.36 -8.44
C LYS A 13 -9.09 13.83 -9.75
N THR A 14 -9.47 15.04 -10.17
CA THR A 14 -9.00 15.65 -11.42
C THR A 14 -7.47 15.68 -11.54
N CYS A 15 -6.75 15.69 -10.41
CA CYS A 15 -5.29 15.66 -10.37
C CYS A 15 -4.66 14.30 -10.70
N PHE A 16 -5.35 13.17 -10.49
CA PHE A 16 -4.78 11.84 -10.79
C PHE A 16 -4.84 11.53 -12.28
N ARG A 17 -5.90 11.95 -12.97
CA ARG A 17 -6.12 11.59 -14.38
C ARG A 17 -4.95 11.98 -15.31
N PRO A 18 -4.37 13.20 -15.24
CA PRO A 18 -3.23 13.56 -16.06
C PRO A 18 -2.00 12.70 -15.76
N PHE A 19 -1.77 12.34 -14.50
CA PHE A 19 -0.63 11.52 -14.09
C PHE A 19 -0.76 10.09 -14.62
N TYR A 20 -1.90 9.42 -14.37
CA TYR A 20 -2.17 8.07 -14.85
C TYR A 20 -2.13 7.98 -16.38
N LYS A 21 -2.71 8.98 -17.06
CA LYS A 21 -2.65 9.06 -18.53
C LYS A 21 -1.21 9.22 -19.03
N LEU A 22 -0.43 10.11 -18.43
CA LEU A 22 0.96 10.36 -18.82
C LEU A 22 1.81 9.09 -18.70
N ILE A 23 1.68 8.34 -17.59
CA ILE A 23 2.49 7.14 -17.36
C ILE A 23 2.01 5.95 -18.19
N SER A 24 0.69 5.80 -18.44
CA SER A 24 0.16 4.67 -19.22
C SER A 24 0.40 4.82 -20.72
N GLU A 25 0.41 6.05 -21.24
CA GLU A 25 0.59 6.31 -22.68
C GLU A 25 2.06 6.47 -23.09
N ASN A 26 3.01 6.42 -22.15
CA ASN A 26 4.42 6.65 -22.41
C ASN A 26 5.29 5.46 -21.97
N GLU A 27 5.78 4.72 -22.97
CA GLU A 27 6.57 3.49 -22.77
C GLU A 27 7.89 3.69 -22.00
N ARG A 28 8.33 4.95 -21.83
CA ARG A 28 9.47 5.31 -20.99
C ARG A 28 9.25 4.94 -19.53
N TYR A 29 8.00 4.86 -19.06
CA TYR A 29 7.69 4.53 -17.68
C TYR A 29 7.44 3.03 -17.52
N LEU A 30 7.94 2.46 -16.42
CA LEU A 30 7.62 1.11 -15.99
C LEU A 30 6.96 1.20 -14.63
N THR A 31 5.66 0.91 -14.59
CA THR A 31 4.89 0.85 -13.34
C THR A 31 5.00 -0.52 -12.70
N GLN A 32 5.21 -0.53 -11.39
CA GLN A 32 5.47 -1.73 -10.61
C GLN A 32 4.82 -1.62 -9.24
N THR A 33 4.64 -2.77 -8.60
CA THR A 33 4.32 -2.82 -7.18
C THR A 33 5.55 -2.44 -6.34
N VAL A 34 5.32 -2.00 -5.11
CA VAL A 34 6.37 -1.77 -4.12
C VAL A 34 7.22 -3.04 -3.93
N TYR A 35 6.59 -4.20 -3.77
CA TYR A 35 7.34 -5.45 -3.60
C TYR A 35 8.28 -5.72 -4.78
N GLU A 36 7.82 -5.57 -6.03
CA GLU A 36 8.71 -5.81 -7.17
C GLU A 36 9.84 -4.80 -7.23
N GLN A 37 9.54 -3.53 -6.97
CA GLN A 37 10.55 -2.49 -7.03
C GLN A 37 11.57 -2.65 -5.90
N TYR A 38 11.21 -3.18 -4.74
CA TYR A 38 12.10 -3.08 -3.60
C TYR A 38 12.31 -4.37 -2.82
N GLY A 39 11.33 -5.27 -2.77
CA GLY A 39 11.53 -6.64 -2.28
C GLY A 39 12.33 -7.49 -3.27
N LEU A 40 12.05 -7.35 -4.57
CA LEU A 40 12.78 -8.05 -5.64
C LEU A 40 13.87 -7.20 -6.30
N GLU A 41 13.97 -5.92 -5.94
CA GLU A 41 14.88 -4.95 -6.58
C GLU A 41 14.76 -4.89 -8.12
N ARG A 42 13.59 -5.21 -8.67
CA ARG A 42 13.38 -5.30 -10.13
C ARG A 42 13.54 -3.93 -10.76
N ARG A 43 14.47 -3.79 -11.71
CA ARG A 43 14.69 -2.54 -12.45
C ARG A 43 14.79 -2.81 -13.94
N ASP A 44 14.23 -1.91 -14.72
CA ASP A 44 14.59 -1.76 -16.13
C ASP A 44 15.49 -0.52 -16.28
N PRO A 45 16.79 -0.68 -16.59
CA PRO A 45 17.71 0.45 -16.71
C PRO A 45 17.40 1.38 -17.89
N ALA A 46 16.60 0.94 -18.88
CA ALA A 46 16.18 1.76 -20.00
C ALA A 46 14.94 2.62 -19.70
N LYS A 47 14.27 2.39 -18.55
CA LYS A 47 13.00 3.02 -18.19
C LYS A 47 13.08 3.81 -16.89
N VAL A 48 12.14 4.72 -16.73
CA VAL A 48 11.84 5.35 -15.44
C VAL A 48 10.92 4.41 -14.66
N ASN A 49 11.46 3.79 -13.62
CA ASN A 49 10.74 2.82 -12.81
C ASN A 49 9.91 3.57 -11.74
N ILE A 50 8.63 3.24 -11.62
CA ILE A 50 7.68 3.89 -10.71
C ILE A 50 6.95 2.82 -9.89
N ALA A 51 7.08 2.88 -8.58
CA ALA A 51 6.25 2.12 -7.65
C ALA A 51 5.07 2.98 -7.25
N ILE A 52 3.87 2.54 -7.62
CA ILE A 52 2.63 3.23 -7.23
C ILE A 52 2.12 2.59 -5.95
N ARG A 53 1.92 3.42 -4.93
CA ARG A 53 1.41 3.03 -3.63
C ARG A 53 0.18 3.86 -3.29
N HIS A 54 -0.85 3.19 -2.81
CA HIS A 54 -2.08 3.74 -2.27
C HIS A 54 -2.21 3.38 -0.79
N ASP A 55 -2.31 4.41 0.04
CA ASP A 55 -2.71 4.25 1.44
C ASP A 55 -4.24 4.35 1.52
N VAL A 56 -4.89 3.28 1.97
CA VAL A 56 -6.35 3.20 2.06
C VAL A 56 -6.77 3.61 3.46
N ASP A 57 -6.87 4.92 3.69
CA ASP A 57 -7.24 5.45 5.02
C ASP A 57 -8.76 5.56 5.21
N VAL A 58 -9.47 6.05 4.17
CA VAL A 58 -10.89 6.42 4.27
C VAL A 58 -11.73 6.05 3.04
N ALA A 59 -11.19 6.12 1.83
CA ALA A 59 -11.95 6.01 0.57
C ALA A 59 -12.05 4.55 0.07
N PHE A 60 -12.45 3.63 0.96
CA PHE A 60 -12.48 2.19 0.68
C PHE A 60 -13.45 1.81 -0.45
N ASP A 61 -14.57 2.51 -0.55
CA ASP A 61 -15.61 2.33 -1.59
C ASP A 61 -15.09 2.59 -3.02
N ARG A 62 -14.01 3.37 -3.17
CA ARG A 62 -13.41 3.70 -4.48
C ARG A 62 -12.23 2.81 -4.85
N VAL A 63 -11.74 1.97 -3.94
CA VAL A 63 -10.52 1.16 -4.14
C VAL A 63 -10.65 0.25 -5.34
N LEU A 64 -11.76 -0.50 -5.44
CA LEU A 64 -11.93 -1.46 -6.53
C LEU A 64 -12.08 -0.75 -7.88
N THR A 65 -12.86 0.34 -7.94
CA THR A 65 -13.02 1.15 -9.15
C THR A 65 -11.69 1.69 -9.67
N LEU A 66 -10.80 2.14 -8.78
CA LEU A 66 -9.46 2.59 -9.16
C LEU A 66 -8.61 1.42 -9.64
N ALA A 67 -8.57 0.30 -8.91
CA ALA A 67 -7.77 -0.85 -9.27
C ALA A 67 -8.19 -1.46 -10.63
N GLU A 68 -9.49 -1.55 -10.90
CA GLU A 68 -9.99 -1.97 -12.21
C GLU A 68 -9.51 -1.03 -13.33
N TYR A 69 -9.55 0.29 -13.09
CA TYR A 69 -9.04 1.27 -14.04
C TYR A 69 -7.52 1.15 -14.24
N GLU A 70 -6.75 0.98 -13.18
CA GLU A 70 -5.30 0.78 -13.27
C GLU A 70 -4.96 -0.47 -14.07
N HIS A 71 -5.63 -1.59 -13.79
CA HIS A 71 -5.52 -2.82 -14.55
C HIS A 71 -5.79 -2.61 -16.04
N ASP A 72 -6.91 -1.94 -16.36
CA ASP A 72 -7.33 -1.67 -17.75
C ASP A 72 -6.30 -0.86 -18.54
N ILE A 73 -5.51 -0.02 -17.87
CA ILE A 73 -4.47 0.81 -18.50
C ILE A 73 -3.05 0.24 -18.30
N GLY A 74 -2.94 -1.02 -17.87
CA GLY A 74 -1.67 -1.74 -17.74
C GLY A 74 -0.81 -1.31 -16.55
N ILE A 75 -1.41 -0.66 -15.55
CA ILE A 75 -0.73 -0.21 -14.34
C ILE A 75 -0.92 -1.22 -13.23
N ARG A 76 0.18 -1.48 -12.51
CA ARG A 76 0.16 -2.23 -11.26
C ARG A 76 0.61 -1.33 -10.13
N ALA A 77 -0.03 -1.50 -8.99
CA ALA A 77 0.09 -0.66 -7.82
C ALA A 77 -0.04 -1.51 -6.55
N SER A 78 0.34 -0.93 -5.42
CA SER A 78 0.26 -1.55 -4.09
C SER A 78 -0.77 -0.82 -3.24
N TYR A 79 -1.67 -1.56 -2.60
CA TYR A 79 -2.72 -1.04 -1.73
C TYR A 79 -2.47 -1.48 -0.29
N TYR A 80 -2.38 -0.50 0.63
CA TYR A 80 -2.14 -0.77 2.05
C TYR A 80 -3.34 -0.36 2.88
N PHE A 81 -3.84 -1.30 3.67
CA PHE A 81 -5.08 -1.13 4.45
C PHE A 81 -4.81 -0.96 5.94
N LEU A 82 -5.52 -0.01 6.55
CA LEU A 82 -5.76 0.00 7.98
C LEU A 82 -6.79 -1.10 8.31
N THR A 83 -6.64 -1.74 9.47
CA THR A 83 -7.41 -2.93 9.82
C THR A 83 -8.55 -2.65 10.79
N ASP A 84 -8.31 -1.78 11.77
CA ASP A 84 -9.26 -1.42 12.82
C ASP A 84 -9.66 0.07 12.74
N THR A 85 -10.20 0.48 11.60
CA THR A 85 -10.61 1.88 11.36
C THR A 85 -12.13 2.02 11.21
N ALA A 86 -12.72 3.05 11.81
CA ALA A 86 -14.16 3.34 11.69
C ALA A 86 -14.65 3.58 10.24
N PRO A 87 -13.85 4.21 9.34
CA PRO A 87 -14.29 4.46 7.96
C PRO A 87 -14.64 3.23 7.11
N TYR A 88 -14.13 2.03 7.39
CA TYR A 88 -14.48 0.84 6.62
C TYR A 88 -14.28 -0.48 7.36
N ARG A 89 -14.93 -1.54 6.88
CA ARG A 89 -14.84 -2.91 7.42
C ARG A 89 -14.03 -3.78 6.47
N LEU A 90 -12.70 -3.78 6.63
CA LEU A 90 -11.79 -4.55 5.78
C LEU A 90 -12.14 -6.03 5.78
N TRP A 91 -12.39 -6.57 6.98
CA TRP A 91 -12.47 -7.99 7.23
C TRP A 91 -13.73 -8.67 6.67
N ASP A 92 -14.75 -7.88 6.37
CA ASP A 92 -16.01 -8.35 5.80
C ASP A 92 -16.06 -8.14 4.26
N SER A 93 -14.92 -7.78 3.65
CA SER A 93 -14.83 -7.37 2.24
C SER A 93 -14.01 -8.34 1.39
N ASP A 94 -14.40 -8.50 0.12
CA ASP A 94 -13.66 -9.26 -0.88
C ASP A 94 -12.61 -8.41 -1.63
N VAL A 95 -12.59 -7.10 -1.41
CA VAL A 95 -11.70 -6.15 -2.10
C VAL A 95 -10.23 -6.60 -2.10
N PRO A 96 -9.62 -7.03 -0.98
CA PRO A 96 -8.22 -7.49 -0.99
C PRO A 96 -7.97 -8.64 -1.96
N ARG A 97 -8.90 -9.59 -2.09
CA ARG A 97 -8.79 -10.69 -3.04
C ARG A 97 -8.91 -10.21 -4.48
N ARG A 98 -9.89 -9.34 -4.74
CA ARG A 98 -10.11 -8.74 -6.07
C ARG A 98 -8.89 -7.95 -6.56
N LEU A 99 -8.20 -7.23 -5.66
CA LEU A 99 -6.95 -6.54 -5.98
C LEU A 99 -5.85 -7.49 -6.44
N ILE A 100 -5.69 -8.64 -5.76
CA ILE A 100 -4.74 -9.68 -6.17
C ILE A 100 -5.10 -10.25 -7.55
N GLU A 101 -6.39 -10.51 -7.81
CA GLU A 101 -6.87 -11.00 -9.12
C GLU A 101 -6.58 -10.02 -10.26
N LEU A 102 -6.65 -8.72 -9.98
CA LEU A 102 -6.32 -7.64 -10.92
C LEU A 102 -4.79 -7.43 -11.08
N GLY A 103 -3.96 -8.15 -10.32
CA GLY A 103 -2.49 -8.09 -10.41
C GLY A 103 -1.84 -6.98 -9.58
N HIS A 104 -2.58 -6.41 -8.63
CA HIS A 104 -2.05 -5.46 -7.66
C HIS A 104 -1.42 -6.18 -6.45
N GLU A 105 -0.65 -5.41 -5.68
CA GLU A 105 -0.16 -5.84 -4.37
C GLU A 105 -1.12 -5.37 -3.27
N VAL A 106 -1.26 -6.20 -2.23
CA VAL A 106 -1.96 -5.87 -0.99
C VAL A 106 -1.00 -6.00 0.19
N GLY A 107 -1.05 -5.03 1.10
CA GLY A 107 -0.30 -5.03 2.35
C GLY A 107 -1.04 -4.30 3.48
N LEU A 108 -0.38 -4.20 4.63
CA LEU A 108 -0.91 -3.50 5.80
C LEU A 108 -0.40 -2.06 5.87
N HIS A 109 -1.31 -1.14 6.19
CA HIS A 109 -0.98 0.20 6.64
C HIS A 109 -1.06 0.21 8.17
N SER A 110 0.09 0.16 8.85
CA SER A 110 0.14 -0.19 10.27
C SER A 110 -0.13 1.00 11.18
N ASP A 111 -1.14 0.87 12.04
CA ASP A 111 -1.44 1.73 13.20
C ASP A 111 -1.21 1.01 14.55
N HIS A 112 -0.52 -0.13 14.53
CA HIS A 112 -0.40 -1.01 15.68
C HIS A 112 0.41 -0.40 16.84
N ARG A 113 1.32 0.55 16.57
CA ARG A 113 2.01 1.30 17.64
C ARG A 113 1.02 2.20 18.38
N TYR A 114 0.07 2.78 17.67
CA TYR A 114 -1.01 3.53 18.29
C TYR A 114 -1.91 2.64 19.14
N GLU A 115 -2.25 1.43 18.69
CA GLU A 115 -2.96 0.47 19.54
C GLU A 115 -2.21 0.16 20.83
N GLU A 116 -0.89 0.02 20.77
CA GLU A 116 -0.08 -0.20 21.98
C GLU A 116 -0.12 0.99 22.92
N VAL A 117 0.19 2.19 22.42
CA VAL A 117 0.38 3.38 23.27
C VAL A 117 -0.96 3.96 23.74
N ALA A 118 -2.01 3.92 22.92
CA ALA A 118 -3.30 4.53 23.23
C ALA A 118 -4.32 3.56 23.83
N LEU A 119 -4.26 2.27 23.47
CA LEU A 119 -5.24 1.27 23.90
C LEU A 119 -4.65 0.22 24.85
N GLY A 120 -3.33 0.22 25.09
CA GLY A 120 -2.68 -0.74 25.98
C GLY A 120 -2.69 -2.17 25.46
N ARG A 121 -2.83 -2.36 24.14
CA ARG A 121 -2.79 -3.67 23.48
C ARG A 121 -1.35 -4.10 23.20
N ASP A 122 -1.12 -5.38 22.95
CA ASP A 122 0.15 -5.85 22.40
C ASP A 122 0.18 -5.57 20.90
N GLY A 123 0.76 -4.42 20.50
CA GLY A 123 0.78 -3.99 19.10
C GLY A 123 1.47 -4.99 18.18
N LEU A 124 2.52 -5.67 18.65
CA LEU A 124 3.27 -6.63 17.83
C LEU A 124 2.49 -7.94 17.63
N ALA A 125 1.81 -8.43 18.67
CA ALA A 125 0.91 -9.56 18.54
C ALA A 125 -0.24 -9.25 17.56
N ARG A 126 -0.84 -8.05 17.68
CA ARG A 126 -1.89 -7.57 16.78
C ARG A 126 -1.42 -7.49 15.33
N LEU A 127 -0.23 -6.94 15.10
CA LEU A 127 0.36 -6.89 13.76
C LEU A 127 0.50 -8.28 13.15
N ARG A 128 0.97 -9.27 13.92
CA ARG A 128 1.09 -10.66 13.43
C ARG A 128 -0.26 -11.30 13.12
N GLU A 129 -1.27 -11.06 13.97
CA GLU A 129 -2.64 -11.51 13.73
C GLU A 129 -3.19 -10.93 12.42
N ASP A 130 -3.00 -9.63 12.20
CA ASP A 130 -3.50 -8.93 11.03
C ASP A 130 -2.75 -9.31 9.74
N VAL A 131 -1.45 -9.61 9.82
CA VAL A 131 -0.68 -10.18 8.70
C VAL A 131 -1.27 -11.54 8.28
N ALA A 132 -1.55 -12.41 9.24
CA ALA A 132 -2.12 -13.72 8.97
C ALA A 132 -3.55 -13.59 8.40
N ARG A 133 -4.38 -12.75 9.01
CA ARG A 133 -5.78 -12.57 8.62
C ARG A 133 -5.91 -11.93 7.23
N LEU A 134 -5.12 -10.91 6.92
CA LEU A 134 -5.16 -10.29 5.58
C LEU A 134 -4.62 -11.24 4.51
N SER A 135 -3.62 -12.07 4.85
CA SER A 135 -3.13 -13.13 3.94
C SER A 135 -4.21 -14.15 3.61
N GLU A 136 -5.00 -14.57 4.60
CA GLU A 136 -6.15 -15.45 4.39
C GLU A 136 -7.21 -14.81 3.48
N LEU A 137 -7.54 -13.53 3.73
CA LEU A 137 -8.51 -12.79 2.93
C LEU A 137 -8.07 -12.68 1.46
N CYS A 138 -6.79 -12.38 1.23
CA CYS A 138 -6.17 -12.37 -0.09
C CYS A 138 -6.05 -13.75 -0.75
N GLY A 139 -6.18 -14.84 0.01
CA GLY A 139 -5.94 -16.21 -0.48
C GLY A 139 -4.45 -16.51 -0.75
N ARG A 140 -3.55 -15.64 -0.31
CA ARG A 140 -2.08 -15.79 -0.43
C ARG A 140 -1.37 -14.90 0.61
N PRO A 141 -0.13 -15.23 1.00
CA PRO A 141 0.65 -14.35 1.87
C PRO A 141 0.74 -12.92 1.34
N ILE A 142 0.41 -11.94 2.19
CA ILE A 142 0.81 -10.56 1.94
C ILE A 142 2.32 -10.43 2.08
N ARG A 143 2.92 -9.47 1.38
CA ARG A 143 4.38 -9.37 1.30
C ARG A 143 4.97 -8.25 2.12
N GLY A 144 4.18 -7.25 2.52
CA GLY A 144 4.73 -6.20 3.35
C GLY A 144 3.73 -5.36 4.10
N VAL A 145 4.33 -4.57 4.99
CA VAL A 145 3.68 -3.59 5.85
C VAL A 145 4.36 -2.25 5.68
N VAL A 146 3.55 -1.20 5.72
CA VAL A 146 4.02 0.19 5.70
C VAL A 146 3.42 0.96 6.87
N TRP A 147 4.18 1.83 7.52
CA TRP A 147 3.70 2.54 8.70
C TRP A 147 2.71 3.64 8.31
N HIS A 148 1.65 3.79 9.10
CA HIS A 148 0.75 4.93 8.98
C HIS A 148 1.34 6.16 9.66
N GLY A 149 1.33 7.28 8.93
CA GLY A 149 1.79 8.58 9.37
C GLY A 149 1.19 9.02 10.71
N GLY A 150 -0.04 8.58 10.99
CA GLY A 150 -0.64 8.59 12.32
C GLY A 150 -0.49 9.90 13.08
N LYS A 151 -1.23 10.95 12.69
CA LYS A 151 -1.19 12.27 13.36
C LYS A 151 -1.44 12.19 14.88
N HIS A 152 -2.12 11.12 15.33
CA HIS A 152 -2.47 10.82 16.71
C HIS A 152 -1.28 10.36 17.57
N LEU A 153 -0.15 9.92 16.99
CA LEU A 153 1.06 9.56 17.74
C LEU A 153 1.99 10.76 18.01
N ARG A 154 1.77 11.90 17.35
CA ARG A 154 2.61 13.11 17.56
C ARG A 154 2.70 13.58 19.01
N PRO A 155 1.61 13.60 19.82
CA PRO A 155 1.68 14.05 21.20
C PRO A 155 2.61 13.19 22.08
N VAL A 156 2.75 11.91 21.74
CA VAL A 156 3.60 10.94 22.44
C VAL A 156 4.95 10.74 21.76
N GLN A 157 5.25 11.54 20.72
CA GLN A 157 6.52 11.52 19.97
C GLN A 157 6.94 10.12 19.51
N ALA A 158 5.96 9.31 19.09
CA ALA A 158 6.18 7.96 18.60
C ALA A 158 5.80 7.86 17.12
N HIS A 159 6.33 6.84 16.45
CA HIS A 159 6.01 6.49 15.08
C HIS A 159 5.62 5.02 14.94
N ASN A 160 4.70 4.72 14.03
CA ASN A 160 4.23 3.34 13.83
C ASN A 160 5.34 2.36 13.40
N TYR A 161 6.38 2.84 12.71
CA TYR A 161 7.50 1.99 12.31
C TYR A 161 8.33 1.49 13.50
N GLU A 162 8.33 2.20 14.64
CA GLU A 162 9.11 1.83 15.84
C GLU A 162 8.68 0.48 16.40
N LEU A 163 7.44 0.06 16.15
CA LEU A 163 6.93 -1.22 16.61
C LEU A 163 7.71 -2.41 16.03
N TYR A 164 8.26 -2.25 14.82
CA TYR A 164 8.90 -3.33 14.08
C TYR A 164 10.28 -2.93 13.51
N GLU A 165 10.88 -1.85 14.00
CA GLU A 165 12.17 -1.37 13.49
C GLU A 165 13.34 -2.28 13.83
N SER A 166 13.25 -3.02 14.94
CA SER A 166 14.25 -3.97 15.41
C SER A 166 14.08 -5.37 14.85
N LEU A 167 12.99 -5.61 14.10
CA LEU A 167 12.65 -6.88 13.51
C LEU A 167 12.98 -6.85 12.01
N THR A 168 13.37 -8.01 11.49
CA THR A 168 13.41 -8.26 10.04
C THR A 168 12.01 -8.54 9.51
N ALA A 169 11.81 -8.36 8.19
CA ALA A 169 10.55 -8.73 7.54
C ALA A 169 10.18 -10.20 7.78
N GLY A 170 11.17 -11.09 7.72
CA GLY A 170 10.98 -12.52 7.90
C GLY A 170 10.45 -12.89 9.30
N GLU A 171 10.85 -12.15 10.34
CA GLU A 171 10.34 -12.34 11.72
C GLU A 171 8.86 -11.94 11.88
N LEU A 172 8.31 -11.21 10.91
CA LEU A 172 6.89 -10.90 10.80
C LEU A 172 6.15 -11.80 9.80
N GLY A 173 6.84 -12.73 9.15
CA GLY A 173 6.28 -13.51 8.04
C GLY A 173 6.06 -12.69 6.76
N LEU A 174 6.79 -11.59 6.60
CA LEU A 174 6.74 -10.68 5.47
C LEU A 174 8.02 -10.75 4.65
N GLU A 175 8.00 -10.18 3.45
CA GLU A 175 9.18 -10.06 2.58
C GLU A 175 9.81 -8.67 2.66
N TYR A 176 9.05 -7.65 3.05
CA TYR A 176 9.59 -6.33 3.37
C TYR A 176 8.74 -5.60 4.42
N HIS A 177 9.35 -4.61 5.07
CA HIS A 177 8.67 -3.58 5.84
C HIS A 177 9.45 -2.27 5.68
N ASP A 178 8.78 -1.14 5.87
CA ASP A 178 9.37 0.18 5.61
C ASP A 178 10.18 0.78 6.76
N ALA A 179 10.28 0.11 7.92
CA ALA A 179 11.12 0.56 9.04
C ALA A 179 12.63 0.43 8.75
N ALA A 180 13.04 -0.65 8.05
CA ALA A 180 14.43 -0.86 7.67
C ALA A 180 15.02 0.30 6.84
N LEU A 181 14.14 1.07 6.18
CA LEU A 181 14.50 2.15 5.27
C LEU A 181 14.84 3.46 5.97
N TYR A 182 14.36 3.64 7.21
CA TYR A 182 14.57 4.88 7.95
C TYR A 182 15.98 4.98 8.55
N HIS A 183 16.56 3.85 8.95
CA HIS A 183 17.89 3.78 9.58
C HIS A 183 19.04 3.91 8.58
N GLU A 184 18.84 3.56 7.31
CA GLU A 184 19.89 3.65 6.29
C GLU A 184 20.14 5.08 5.75
N GLY A 185 19.43 6.10 6.24
CA GLY A 185 19.55 7.48 5.74
C GLY A 185 19.17 7.65 4.26
N THR A 186 18.67 6.59 3.62
CA THR A 186 18.26 6.62 2.22
C THR A 186 16.84 7.18 2.13
N ARG A 187 16.73 8.44 1.69
CA ARG A 187 15.45 9.06 1.26
C ARG A 187 14.83 8.37 0.02
N LYS A 188 15.07 7.07 -0.19
CA LYS A 188 14.74 6.30 -1.41
C LYS A 188 13.25 6.00 -1.57
N TRP A 189 12.42 6.36 -0.60
CA TRP A 189 11.05 5.87 -0.45
C TRP A 189 10.00 6.94 -0.13
N ARG A 190 10.21 8.19 -0.56
CA ARG A 190 9.08 9.12 -0.70
C ARG A 190 8.37 8.89 -2.03
N CYS A 191 7.48 7.92 -2.07
CA CYS A 191 6.38 7.88 -3.02
C CYS A 191 5.08 7.65 -2.24
N SER A 192 4.64 8.69 -1.57
CA SER A 192 3.29 8.81 -1.04
C SER A 192 2.43 9.47 -2.12
N HIS A 193 1.65 8.71 -2.89
CA HIS A 193 0.44 9.25 -3.49
C HIS A 193 -0.71 8.78 -2.60
N LEU A 194 -0.92 9.52 -1.52
CA LEU A 194 -2.06 9.30 -0.62
C LEU A 194 -3.35 9.44 -1.42
N LEU A 195 -4.23 8.44 -1.35
CA LEU A 195 -5.67 8.65 -1.50
C LEU A 195 -6.21 9.23 -0.19
N THR A 196 -5.69 10.38 0.24
CA THR A 196 -6.31 11.15 1.33
C THR A 196 -7.40 12.03 0.75
N ASP A 197 -8.64 11.79 1.17
CA ASP A 197 -9.63 12.85 1.26
C ASP A 197 -9.30 13.66 2.53
N GLY A 198 -8.82 14.89 2.33
CA GLY A 198 -8.34 15.80 3.38
C GLY A 198 -7.35 16.82 2.83
#